data_AF-A0A512PE59-F1
#
_entry.id   AF-A0A512PE59-F1
#
_cell.length_a   1.000
_cell.length_b   1.000
_cell.length_c   1.000
_cell.angle_alpha   90.00
_cell.angle_beta   90.00
_cell.angle_gamma   90.00
#
_symmetry.space_group_name_H-M   'P 1'
#
loop_
_entity.id
_entity.type
_entity.pdbx_description
1 polymer ?
#
loop_
_entity_poly.entity_id
_entity_poly.type
_entity_poly.pdbx_seq_one_letter_code
_entity_poly.pdbx_strand_id
1 'polypeptide(L)'
;MADAPVVAPDAPAAPSGWGRPVDAAATATYLERLGAWRAGRRAELDALDAAALASGGNDVTADVTLAMAVFQTVATRHDELLRVWAGGRVGPVELSRLSAMVWGRTDPAATAGGAAGADPHGVSLPEACRLSDAVTAQLRQRLALTAVGGDVVGRLTALRASAERVRDLVDALPAGPARDASTRRLADVDRRLTEVTERARRGADVGGQLGPLDTDVATAERDLIVAGARARDDARDVARATAWRAGLAARATRLEALVEQCVAAVVPAPVLGVPRVDALGPVPADADAVDAYLVRLDAVERALAHAEATYQAPLREVEDLRGLLGATDAQAVARGREGLPEVGALAGVAAEVLAARPVDLPRARALVAAYRVLLDAAPPAVTPPAGPARPASSTAPGRSS
;
A
#
# COMPACT_ATOMS: atom_id res chain seq x y z
N MET A 1 -45.17 -12.91 25.68
CA MET A 1 -45.00 -12.66 24.24
C MET A 1 -43.50 -12.60 24.00
N ALA A 2 -42.90 -13.66 23.48
CA ALA A 2 -41.52 -13.58 22.99
C ALA A 2 -41.57 -12.72 21.73
N ASP A 3 -40.81 -11.62 21.73
CA ASP A 3 -40.68 -10.75 20.56
C ASP A 3 -40.19 -11.59 19.38
N ALA A 4 -40.75 -11.39 18.19
CA ALA A 4 -40.34 -12.14 17.01
C ALA A 4 -38.84 -11.85 16.77
N PRO A 5 -38.01 -12.86 16.44
CA PRO A 5 -36.60 -12.62 16.20
C PRO A 5 -36.44 -11.59 15.08
N VAL A 6 -35.80 -10.46 15.39
CA VAL A 6 -35.47 -9.42 14.43
C VAL A 6 -34.40 -9.98 13.51
N VAL A 7 -34.80 -10.42 12.30
CA VAL A 7 -33.88 -10.86 11.26
C VAL A 7 -33.52 -9.64 10.42
N ALA A 8 -32.22 -9.37 10.27
CA ALA A 8 -31.76 -8.29 9.41
C ALA A 8 -32.17 -8.56 7.94
N PRO A 9 -32.40 -7.51 7.13
CA PRO A 9 -32.57 -7.71 5.69
C PRO A 9 -31.28 -8.29 5.08
N ASP A 10 -31.37 -8.87 3.87
CA ASP A 10 -30.21 -9.39 3.15
C ASP A 10 -29.21 -8.28 2.80
N ALA A 11 -27.91 -8.64 2.75
CA ALA A 11 -26.87 -7.72 2.32
C ALA A 11 -27.17 -7.09 0.94
N PRO A 12 -27.01 -5.77 0.79
CA PRO A 12 -27.30 -5.11 -0.48
C PRO A 12 -26.30 -5.52 -1.57
N ALA A 13 -26.82 -5.70 -2.79
CA ALA A 13 -25.98 -5.86 -3.97
C ALA A 13 -25.09 -4.63 -4.18
N ALA A 14 -23.84 -4.86 -4.58
CA ALA A 14 -22.89 -3.78 -4.85
C ALA A 14 -23.40 -2.86 -5.98
N PRO A 15 -23.11 -1.55 -5.92
CA PRO A 15 -23.66 -0.57 -6.85
C PRO A 15 -23.03 -0.60 -8.26
N SER A 16 -21.89 -1.29 -8.43
CA SER A 16 -21.19 -1.49 -9.71
C SER A 16 -20.28 -2.71 -9.61
N GLY A 17 -19.81 -3.26 -10.73
CA GLY A 17 -18.81 -4.34 -10.74
C GLY A 17 -17.38 -3.84 -10.47
N TRP A 18 -16.48 -4.76 -10.15
CA TRP A 18 -15.07 -4.45 -9.91
C TRP A 18 -14.44 -3.69 -11.09
N GLY A 19 -13.73 -2.59 -10.81
CA GLY A 19 -13.06 -1.77 -11.82
C GLY A 19 -13.99 -0.92 -12.70
N ARG A 20 -15.31 -0.91 -12.43
CA ARG A 20 -16.26 -0.04 -13.15
C ARG A 20 -16.55 1.23 -12.34
N PRO A 21 -16.65 2.40 -13.01
CA PRO A 21 -17.10 3.61 -12.35
C PRO A 21 -18.54 3.41 -11.87
N VAL A 22 -18.83 3.91 -10.67
CA VAL A 22 -20.16 3.85 -10.07
C VAL A 22 -20.93 5.13 -10.37
N ASP A 23 -22.23 5.00 -10.62
CA ASP A 23 -23.13 6.14 -10.73
C ASP A 23 -23.53 6.68 -9.35
N ALA A 24 -23.81 7.98 -9.26
CA ALA A 24 -24.18 8.64 -8.01
C ALA A 24 -25.52 8.11 -7.45
N ALA A 25 -26.54 7.90 -8.28
CA ALA A 25 -27.83 7.40 -7.82
C ALA A 25 -27.72 5.95 -7.32
N ALA A 26 -26.99 5.10 -8.06
CA ALA A 26 -26.69 3.73 -7.62
C ALA A 26 -25.95 3.70 -6.27
N THR A 27 -25.01 4.64 -6.07
CA THR A 27 -24.28 4.77 -4.80
C THR A 27 -25.19 5.20 -3.66
N ALA A 28 -26.08 6.18 -3.88
CA ALA A 28 -27.03 6.64 -2.87
C ALA A 28 -27.94 5.49 -2.39
N THR A 29 -28.55 4.76 -3.34
CA THR A 29 -29.39 3.60 -3.03
C THR A 29 -28.62 2.50 -2.29
N TYR A 30 -27.38 2.26 -2.68
CA TYR A 30 -26.53 1.28 -1.98
C TYR A 30 -26.24 1.69 -0.54
N LEU A 31 -25.85 2.95 -0.29
CA LEU A 31 -25.54 3.44 1.05
C LEU A 31 -26.75 3.47 1.98
N GLU A 32 -27.93 3.78 1.44
CA GLU A 32 -29.20 3.70 2.17
C GLU A 32 -29.52 2.26 2.59
N ARG A 33 -29.51 1.32 1.63
CA ARG A 33 -29.77 -0.09 1.91
C ARG A 33 -28.72 -0.69 2.85
N LEU A 34 -27.46 -0.28 2.72
CA LEU A 34 -26.38 -0.71 3.62
C LEU A 34 -26.57 -0.16 5.03
N GLY A 35 -27.06 1.07 5.17
CA GLY A 35 -27.44 1.65 6.46
C GLY A 35 -28.58 0.87 7.13
N ALA A 36 -29.63 0.53 6.38
CA ALA A 36 -30.73 -0.30 6.88
C ALA A 36 -30.27 -1.71 7.28
N TRP A 37 -29.45 -2.34 6.45
CA TRP A 37 -28.82 -3.63 6.75
C TRP A 37 -27.99 -3.56 8.03
N ARG A 38 -27.16 -2.53 8.21
CA ARG A 38 -26.32 -2.34 9.40
C ARG A 38 -27.15 -2.21 10.67
N ALA A 39 -28.22 -1.41 10.63
CA ALA A 39 -29.11 -1.23 11.77
C ALA A 39 -29.82 -2.54 12.16
N GLY A 40 -30.36 -3.27 11.17
CA GLY A 40 -30.98 -4.58 11.40
C GLY A 40 -29.98 -5.60 11.93
N ARG A 41 -28.78 -5.66 11.35
CA ARG A 41 -27.71 -6.57 11.76
C ARG A 41 -27.25 -6.31 13.20
N ARG A 42 -27.17 -5.04 13.60
CA ARG A 42 -26.82 -4.69 14.98
C ARG A 42 -27.84 -5.23 15.97
N ALA A 43 -29.12 -5.00 15.71
CA ALA A 43 -30.20 -5.49 16.57
C ALA A 43 -30.22 -7.03 16.65
N GLU A 44 -29.99 -7.72 15.52
CA GLU A 44 -29.90 -9.18 15.48
C GLU A 44 -28.71 -9.69 16.32
N LEU A 45 -27.53 -9.07 16.20
CA LEU A 45 -26.34 -9.46 16.97
C LEU A 45 -26.50 -9.20 18.46
N ASP A 46 -27.08 -8.06 18.85
CA ASP A 46 -27.36 -7.77 20.27
C ASP A 46 -28.33 -8.81 20.87
N ALA A 47 -29.32 -9.27 20.10
CA ALA A 47 -30.23 -10.35 20.51
C ALA A 47 -29.54 -11.72 20.62
N LEU A 48 -28.62 -12.03 19.70
CA LEU A 48 -27.84 -13.26 19.72
C LEU A 48 -26.83 -13.30 20.87
N ASP A 49 -26.18 -12.18 21.17
CA ASP A 49 -25.28 -12.05 22.31
C ASP A 49 -26.04 -12.28 23.64
N ALA A 50 -27.20 -11.63 23.80
CA ALA A 50 -28.05 -11.84 24.97
C ALA A 50 -28.49 -13.31 25.12
N ALA A 51 -28.84 -13.97 24.02
CA ALA A 51 -29.20 -15.39 24.03
C ALA A 51 -28.00 -16.30 24.35
N ALA A 52 -26.81 -15.98 23.83
CA ALA A 52 -25.58 -16.70 24.14
C ALA A 52 -25.23 -16.61 25.63
N LEU A 53 -25.33 -15.41 26.23
CA LEU A 53 -25.14 -15.18 27.66
C LEU A 53 -26.16 -15.97 28.50
N ALA A 54 -27.43 -15.97 28.10
CA ALA A 54 -28.49 -16.71 28.79
C ALA A 54 -28.28 -18.24 28.73
N SER A 55 -27.64 -18.75 27.67
CA SER A 55 -27.32 -20.17 27.52
C SER A 55 -26.12 -20.65 28.35
N GLY A 56 -25.41 -19.73 29.03
CA GLY A 56 -24.21 -20.03 29.84
C GLY A 56 -22.98 -20.41 28.99
N GLY A 57 -22.96 -20.03 27.71
CA GLY A 57 -22.16 -20.70 26.67
C GLY A 57 -20.74 -20.18 26.45
N ASN A 58 -19.74 -20.96 26.89
CA ASN A 58 -18.34 -20.81 26.44
C ASN A 58 -18.12 -21.28 24.98
N ASP A 59 -18.95 -22.20 24.47
CA ASP A 59 -18.75 -22.86 23.16
C ASP A 59 -19.17 -22.02 21.94
N VAL A 60 -19.90 -20.92 22.16
CA VAL A 60 -20.39 -19.98 21.12
C VAL A 60 -19.74 -18.60 21.21
N THR A 61 -18.96 -18.33 22.26
CA THR A 61 -18.30 -17.04 22.47
C THR A 61 -17.38 -16.66 21.32
N ALA A 62 -16.62 -17.62 20.76
CA ALA A 62 -15.72 -17.37 19.65
C ALA A 62 -16.48 -16.94 18.37
N ASP A 63 -17.60 -17.59 18.09
CA ASP A 63 -18.43 -17.28 16.91
C ASP A 63 -19.14 -15.92 17.07
N VAL A 64 -19.64 -15.60 18.26
CA VAL A 64 -20.22 -14.28 18.57
C VAL A 64 -19.15 -13.18 18.43
N THR A 65 -17.96 -13.43 18.95
CA THR A 65 -16.82 -12.49 18.80
C THR A 65 -16.47 -12.26 17.34
N LEU A 66 -16.39 -13.32 16.53
CA LEU A 66 -16.15 -13.22 15.09
C LEU A 66 -17.27 -12.43 14.40
N ALA A 67 -18.53 -12.72 14.69
CA ALA A 67 -19.68 -12.02 14.10
C ALA A 67 -19.66 -10.52 14.41
N MET A 68 -19.36 -10.15 15.66
CA MET A 68 -19.22 -8.77 16.09
C MET A 68 -18.03 -8.07 15.40
N ALA A 69 -16.89 -8.74 15.26
CA ALA A 69 -15.72 -8.19 14.58
C ALA A 69 -15.99 -7.93 13.08
N VAL A 70 -16.63 -8.89 12.39
CA VAL A 70 -17.01 -8.73 10.98
C VAL A 70 -18.03 -7.59 10.83
N PHE A 71 -19.04 -7.52 11.70
CA PHE A 71 -20.00 -6.42 11.71
C PHE A 71 -19.32 -5.06 11.91
N GLN A 72 -18.42 -4.96 12.89
CA GLN A 72 -17.73 -3.71 13.19
C GLN A 72 -16.88 -3.24 12.00
N THR A 73 -16.24 -4.17 11.30
CA THR A 73 -15.50 -3.91 10.07
C THR A 73 -16.39 -3.28 8.99
N VAL A 74 -17.58 -3.83 8.77
CA VAL A 74 -18.57 -3.27 7.83
C VAL A 74 -19.07 -1.90 8.29
N ALA A 75 -19.37 -1.75 9.58
CA ALA A 75 -19.86 -0.51 10.17
C ALA A 75 -18.85 0.65 10.00
N THR A 76 -17.59 0.42 10.34
CA THR A 76 -16.52 1.41 10.18
C THR A 76 -16.37 1.84 8.71
N ARG A 77 -16.44 0.89 7.78
CA ARG A 77 -16.32 1.20 6.34
C ARG A 77 -17.53 1.93 5.78
N HIS A 78 -18.72 1.61 6.25
CA HIS A 78 -19.93 2.39 5.94
C HIS A 78 -19.78 3.85 6.38
N ASP A 79 -19.26 4.09 7.59
CA ASP A 79 -19.00 5.44 8.10
C ASP A 79 -17.94 6.18 7.26
N GLU A 80 -16.91 5.48 6.77
CA GLU A 80 -15.95 6.03 5.81
C GLU A 80 -16.57 6.39 4.45
N LEU A 81 -17.43 5.51 3.91
CA LEU A 81 -18.13 5.77 2.66
C LEU A 81 -19.04 7.00 2.78
N LEU A 82 -19.75 7.15 3.90
CA LEU A 82 -20.57 8.33 4.16
C LEU A 82 -19.74 9.62 4.23
N ARG A 83 -18.52 9.56 4.80
CA ARG A 83 -17.58 10.70 4.81
C ARG A 83 -17.18 11.12 3.39
N VAL A 84 -16.90 10.18 2.50
CA VAL A 84 -16.56 10.48 1.10
C VAL A 84 -17.78 10.92 0.29
N TRP A 85 -18.96 10.34 0.56
CA TRP A 85 -20.21 10.68 -0.12
C TRP A 85 -20.66 12.12 0.13
N ALA A 86 -20.42 12.67 1.32
CA ALA A 86 -20.65 14.08 1.68
C ALA A 86 -22.03 14.65 1.23
N GLY A 87 -23.08 13.83 1.26
CA GLY A 87 -24.45 14.20 0.87
C GLY A 87 -24.73 14.22 -0.64
N GLY A 88 -23.92 13.54 -1.46
CA GLY A 88 -24.13 13.36 -2.90
C GLY A 88 -23.44 14.40 -3.79
N ARG A 89 -22.70 15.34 -3.21
CA ARG A 89 -21.85 16.29 -3.96
C ARG A 89 -20.50 15.66 -4.31
N VAL A 90 -20.54 14.56 -5.08
CA VAL A 90 -19.37 13.80 -5.48
C VAL A 90 -19.08 13.97 -6.97
N GLY A 91 -17.82 14.21 -7.30
CA GLY A 91 -17.34 14.22 -8.68
C GLY A 91 -16.84 12.83 -9.12
N PRO A 92 -16.32 12.72 -10.36
CA PRO A 92 -15.80 11.46 -10.90
C PRO A 92 -14.66 10.85 -10.07
N VAL A 93 -13.84 11.69 -9.43
CA VAL A 93 -12.73 11.26 -8.58
C VAL A 93 -13.27 10.62 -7.29
N GLU A 94 -14.24 11.27 -6.64
CA GLU A 94 -14.88 10.74 -5.44
C GLU A 94 -15.68 9.48 -5.75
N LEU A 95 -16.38 9.40 -6.89
CA LEU A 95 -17.08 8.19 -7.33
C LEU A 95 -16.11 7.03 -7.59
N SER A 96 -14.95 7.30 -8.19
CA SER A 96 -13.90 6.31 -8.38
C SER A 96 -13.33 5.84 -7.04
N ARG A 97 -13.12 6.76 -6.09
CA ARG A 97 -12.70 6.46 -4.72
C ARG A 97 -13.74 5.63 -3.97
N LEU A 98 -15.03 5.95 -4.10
CA LEU A 98 -16.13 5.18 -3.51
C LEU A 98 -16.20 3.76 -4.09
N SER A 99 -16.08 3.60 -5.41
CA SER A 99 -16.00 2.28 -6.06
C SER A 99 -14.79 1.48 -5.53
N ALA A 100 -13.62 2.13 -5.43
CA ALA A 100 -12.43 1.53 -4.84
C ALA A 100 -12.60 1.16 -3.36
N MET A 101 -13.37 1.92 -2.59
CA MET A 101 -13.69 1.58 -1.20
C MET A 101 -14.71 0.44 -1.09
N VAL A 102 -15.74 0.38 -1.94
CA VAL A 102 -16.68 -0.75 -1.90
C VAL A 102 -15.97 -2.07 -2.23
N TRP A 103 -15.08 -2.03 -3.22
CA TRP A 103 -14.40 -3.22 -3.74
C TRP A 103 -13.02 -3.50 -3.15
N GLY A 104 -12.42 -2.50 -2.50
CA GLY A 104 -11.10 -2.60 -1.89
C GLY A 104 -11.12 -3.39 -0.60
N ARG A 105 -9.93 -3.78 -0.15
CA ARG A 105 -9.70 -4.53 1.09
C ARG A 105 -10.13 -3.72 2.32
N THR A 106 -10.62 -4.42 3.34
CA THR A 106 -10.61 -3.96 4.73
C THR A 106 -9.22 -4.16 5.31
N ASP A 107 -8.62 -3.07 5.80
CA ASP A 107 -7.29 -3.08 6.41
C ASP A 107 -7.47 -2.96 7.93
N PRO A 108 -7.07 -3.96 8.73
CA PRO A 108 -7.21 -3.90 10.19
C PRO A 108 -6.27 -2.87 10.84
N ALA A 109 -5.31 -2.31 10.10
CA ALA A 109 -4.28 -1.42 10.63
C ALA A 109 -4.76 -0.02 11.07
N ALA A 110 -6.06 0.29 11.02
CA ALA A 110 -6.61 1.57 11.51
C ALA A 110 -7.07 1.54 12.98
N THR A 111 -7.08 0.38 13.65
CA THR A 111 -7.38 0.28 15.08
C THR A 111 -6.10 0.05 15.89
N ALA A 112 -5.65 1.08 16.59
CA ALA A 112 -4.53 1.01 17.52
C ALA A 112 -4.86 0.07 18.70
N GLY A 113 -4.02 -0.95 18.92
CA GLY A 113 -4.05 -1.82 20.10
C GLY A 113 -4.00 -3.29 19.73
N GLY A 114 -2.81 -3.88 19.80
CA GLY A 114 -2.50 -5.18 19.18
C GLY A 114 -3.04 -6.42 19.88
N ALA A 115 -3.13 -7.48 19.08
CA ALA A 115 -2.74 -8.84 19.43
C ALA A 115 -2.45 -9.58 18.11
N ALA A 116 -1.29 -10.23 18.02
CA ALA A 116 -0.93 -11.08 16.89
C ALA A 116 -1.86 -12.29 16.83
N GLY A 117 -2.77 -12.26 15.88
CA GLY A 117 -3.56 -13.38 15.38
C GLY A 117 -3.89 -13.05 13.93
N ALA A 118 -3.77 -14.02 13.01
CA ALA A 118 -4.01 -13.78 11.59
C ALA A 118 -5.38 -13.11 11.38
N ASP A 119 -5.38 -11.81 11.07
CA ASP A 119 -6.61 -11.07 10.87
C ASP A 119 -7.29 -11.58 9.59
N PRO A 120 -8.49 -12.14 9.69
CA PRO A 120 -9.22 -12.54 8.53
C PRO A 120 -9.90 -11.30 7.97
N HIS A 121 -9.81 -11.17 6.64
CA HIS A 121 -10.64 -10.35 5.76
C HIS A 121 -9.94 -9.18 5.05
N GLY A 122 -9.04 -9.54 4.13
CA GLY A 122 -8.80 -8.78 2.89
C GLY A 122 -9.98 -8.85 1.90
N VAL A 123 -11.22 -8.98 2.40
CA VAL A 123 -12.43 -9.09 1.59
C VAL A 123 -12.96 -7.71 1.24
N SER A 124 -13.74 -7.63 0.16
CA SER A 124 -14.49 -6.42 -0.21
C SER A 124 -15.68 -6.19 0.72
N LEU A 125 -16.24 -4.98 0.72
CA LEU A 125 -17.41 -4.66 1.56
C LEU A 125 -18.62 -5.58 1.31
N PRO A 126 -19.01 -5.88 0.06
CA PRO A 126 -20.09 -6.83 -0.20
C PRO A 126 -19.79 -8.24 0.32
N GLU A 127 -18.52 -8.67 0.28
CA GLU A 127 -18.10 -9.96 0.83
C GLU A 127 -18.13 -9.97 2.36
N ALA A 128 -17.74 -8.86 3.00
CA ALA A 128 -17.85 -8.71 4.46
C ALA A 128 -19.31 -8.73 4.93
N CYS A 129 -20.23 -8.10 4.19
CA CYS A 129 -21.66 -8.20 4.47
C CYS A 129 -22.17 -9.64 4.34
N ARG A 130 -21.84 -10.34 3.24
CA ARG A 130 -22.23 -11.76 3.05
C ARG A 130 -21.64 -12.67 4.12
N LEU A 131 -20.39 -12.41 4.51
CA LEU A 131 -19.74 -13.14 5.59
C LEU A 131 -20.47 -12.93 6.93
N SER A 132 -20.84 -11.68 7.24
CA SER A 132 -21.65 -11.37 8.43
C SER A 132 -22.98 -12.12 8.38
N ASP A 133 -23.66 -12.11 7.23
CA ASP A 133 -24.91 -12.84 7.02
C ASP A 133 -24.74 -14.35 7.32
N ALA A 134 -23.69 -14.98 6.78
CA ALA A 134 -23.40 -16.39 6.95
C ALA A 134 -23.05 -16.77 8.41
N VAL A 135 -22.18 -16.00 9.07
CA VAL A 135 -21.77 -16.28 10.46
C VAL A 135 -22.96 -16.11 11.42
N THR A 136 -23.78 -15.08 11.25
CA THR A 136 -24.99 -14.90 12.07
C THR A 136 -26.03 -15.98 11.81
N ALA A 137 -26.20 -16.44 10.56
CA ALA A 137 -27.08 -17.57 10.25
C ALA A 137 -26.63 -18.85 10.97
N GLN A 138 -25.32 -19.10 11.02
CA GLN A 138 -24.73 -20.20 11.77
C GLN A 138 -24.99 -20.06 13.28
N LEU A 139 -24.81 -18.86 13.85
CA LEU A 139 -25.09 -18.57 15.26
C LEU A 139 -26.56 -18.81 15.63
N ARG A 140 -27.50 -18.34 14.80
CA ARG A 140 -28.94 -18.59 14.98
C ARG A 140 -29.25 -20.08 15.09
N GLN A 141 -28.62 -20.89 14.24
CA GLN A 141 -28.82 -22.33 14.23
C GLN A 141 -28.19 -23.00 15.47
N ARG A 142 -26.98 -22.60 15.87
CA ARG A 142 -26.29 -23.15 17.05
C ARG A 142 -26.99 -22.83 18.36
N LEU A 143 -27.54 -21.62 18.49
CA LEU A 143 -28.30 -21.20 19.67
C LEU A 143 -29.74 -21.74 19.67
N ALA A 144 -30.13 -22.53 18.66
CA ALA A 144 -31.47 -23.08 18.47
C ALA A 144 -32.59 -22.01 18.53
N LEU A 145 -32.27 -20.77 18.17
CA LEU A 145 -33.20 -19.63 18.17
C LEU A 145 -34.13 -19.63 16.96
N THR A 146 -34.12 -20.70 16.16
CA THR A 146 -35.12 -20.87 15.11
C THR A 146 -36.46 -21.19 15.77
N ALA A 147 -37.43 -20.30 15.58
CA ALA A 147 -38.80 -20.52 15.98
C ALA A 147 -39.23 -21.93 15.54
N VAL A 148 -39.47 -22.81 16.52
CA VAL A 148 -40.06 -24.13 16.29
C VAL A 148 -41.41 -23.89 15.62
N GLY A 149 -41.46 -24.07 14.30
CA GLY A 149 -42.65 -23.82 13.46
C GLY A 149 -42.56 -22.68 12.43
N GLY A 150 -41.41 -22.00 12.26
CA GLY A 150 -41.26 -20.86 11.35
C GLY A 150 -41.19 -21.22 9.85
N ASP A 151 -41.83 -20.38 9.02
CA ASP A 151 -41.91 -20.38 7.55
C ASP A 151 -40.87 -21.24 6.79
N VAL A 152 -41.24 -22.49 6.49
CA VAL A 152 -40.43 -23.42 5.69
C VAL A 152 -40.22 -22.90 4.26
N VAL A 153 -41.20 -22.17 3.71
CA VAL A 153 -41.12 -21.66 2.34
C VAL A 153 -40.09 -20.53 2.23
N GLY A 154 -40.12 -19.58 3.16
CA GLY A 154 -39.11 -18.53 3.28
C GLY A 154 -37.71 -19.10 3.49
N ARG A 155 -37.56 -20.08 4.40
CA ARG A 155 -36.26 -20.74 4.66
C ARG A 155 -35.72 -21.46 3.42
N LEU A 156 -36.55 -22.22 2.71
CA LEU A 156 -36.16 -22.87 1.46
C LEU A 156 -35.79 -21.86 0.36
N THR A 157 -36.43 -20.70 0.34
CA THR A 157 -36.12 -19.62 -0.60
C THR A 157 -34.75 -19.01 -0.29
N ALA A 158 -34.45 -18.74 0.98
CA ALA A 158 -33.14 -18.26 1.42
C ALA A 158 -32.01 -19.28 1.16
N LEU A 159 -32.29 -20.57 1.36
CA LEU A 159 -31.36 -21.66 1.03
C LEU A 159 -31.01 -21.71 -0.46
N ARG A 160 -32.01 -21.60 -1.34
CA ARG A 160 -31.79 -21.54 -2.80
C ARG A 160 -30.94 -20.33 -3.18
N ALA A 161 -31.28 -19.16 -2.64
CA ALA A 161 -30.48 -17.96 -2.88
C ALA A 161 -29.02 -18.13 -2.43
N SER A 162 -28.78 -18.80 -1.29
CA SER A 162 -27.44 -19.08 -0.79
C SER A 162 -26.69 -20.10 -1.64
N ALA A 163 -27.36 -21.14 -2.15
CA ALA A 163 -26.78 -22.10 -3.08
C ALA A 163 -26.38 -21.45 -4.41
N GLU A 164 -27.18 -20.52 -4.94
CA GLU A 164 -26.79 -19.74 -6.13
C GLU A 164 -25.56 -18.88 -5.88
N ARG A 165 -25.45 -18.22 -4.71
CA ARG A 165 -24.22 -17.48 -4.36
C ARG A 165 -23.01 -18.39 -4.24
N VAL A 166 -23.15 -19.58 -3.67
CA VAL A 166 -22.09 -20.59 -3.65
C VAL A 166 -21.69 -20.98 -5.07
N ARG A 167 -22.66 -21.14 -5.99
CA ARG A 167 -22.37 -21.41 -7.41
C ARG A 167 -21.54 -20.30 -8.05
N ASP A 168 -21.92 -19.05 -7.87
CA ASP A 168 -21.16 -17.90 -8.37
C ASP A 168 -19.72 -17.89 -7.82
N LEU A 169 -19.54 -18.19 -6.52
CA LEU A 169 -18.23 -18.27 -5.89
C LEU A 169 -17.38 -19.44 -6.44
N VAL A 170 -17.99 -20.60 -6.68
CA VAL A 170 -17.31 -21.76 -7.29
C VAL A 170 -16.90 -21.45 -8.72
N ASP A 171 -17.73 -20.75 -9.49
CA ASP A 171 -17.42 -20.40 -10.87
C ASP A 171 -16.28 -19.39 -10.99
N ALA A 172 -16.13 -18.52 -9.98
CA ALA A 172 -15.02 -17.57 -9.87
C ALA A 172 -13.68 -18.23 -9.49
N LEU A 173 -13.67 -19.47 -9.00
CA LEU A 173 -12.42 -20.17 -8.69
C LEU A 173 -11.66 -20.57 -9.96
N PRO A 174 -10.31 -20.51 -9.94
CA PRO A 174 -9.50 -21.06 -11.01
C PRO A 174 -9.70 -22.58 -11.13
N ALA A 175 -9.56 -23.12 -12.34
CA ALA A 175 -9.65 -24.55 -12.57
C ALA A 175 -8.59 -25.32 -11.76
N GLY A 176 -8.99 -26.42 -11.12
CA GLY A 176 -8.10 -27.24 -10.32
C GLY A 176 -8.81 -27.98 -9.19
N PRO A 177 -8.07 -28.72 -8.35
CA PRO A 177 -8.63 -29.64 -7.36
C PRO A 177 -9.58 -28.96 -6.35
N ALA A 178 -9.29 -27.72 -5.97
CA ALA A 178 -10.13 -26.94 -5.05
C ALA A 178 -11.48 -26.59 -5.67
N ARG A 179 -11.51 -26.17 -6.95
CA ARG A 179 -12.76 -25.94 -7.68
C ARG A 179 -13.54 -27.24 -7.82
N ASP A 180 -12.87 -28.34 -8.20
CA ASP A 180 -13.52 -29.64 -8.36
C ASP A 180 -14.17 -30.15 -7.07
N ALA A 181 -13.50 -29.97 -5.93
CA ALA A 181 -14.03 -30.33 -4.62
C ALA A 181 -15.27 -29.48 -4.25
N SER A 182 -15.21 -28.18 -4.49
CA SER A 182 -16.33 -27.27 -4.23
C SER A 182 -17.52 -27.53 -5.17
N THR A 183 -17.27 -27.85 -6.44
CA THR A 183 -18.31 -28.27 -7.40
C THR A 183 -19.02 -29.54 -6.94
N ARG A 184 -18.27 -30.55 -6.43
CA ARG A 184 -18.88 -31.78 -5.87
C ARG A 184 -19.73 -31.48 -4.64
N ARG A 185 -19.25 -30.61 -3.74
CA ARG A 185 -20.00 -30.19 -2.54
C ARG A 185 -21.28 -29.44 -2.91
N LEU A 186 -21.21 -28.55 -3.89
CA LEU A 186 -22.39 -27.83 -4.40
C LEU A 186 -23.41 -28.78 -5.01
N ALA A 187 -22.98 -29.76 -5.81
CA ALA A 187 -23.86 -30.77 -6.38
C ALA A 187 -24.58 -31.60 -5.29
N ASP A 188 -23.91 -31.91 -4.17
CA ASP A 188 -24.55 -32.59 -3.03
C ASP A 188 -25.60 -31.70 -2.34
N VAL A 189 -25.27 -30.43 -2.11
CA VAL A 189 -26.20 -29.43 -1.57
C VAL A 189 -27.42 -29.28 -2.46
N ASP A 190 -27.24 -29.11 -3.77
CA ASP A 190 -28.32 -28.96 -4.75
C ASP A 190 -29.26 -30.17 -4.71
N ARG A 191 -28.70 -31.38 -4.73
CA ARG A 191 -29.47 -32.63 -4.65
C ARG A 191 -30.31 -32.68 -3.37
N ARG A 192 -29.70 -32.42 -2.21
CA ARG A 192 -30.40 -32.42 -0.91
C ARG A 192 -31.47 -31.32 -0.85
N LEU A 193 -31.19 -30.14 -1.38
CA LEU A 193 -32.14 -29.03 -1.44
C LEU A 193 -33.36 -29.36 -2.31
N THR A 194 -33.15 -30.02 -3.45
CA THR A 194 -34.25 -30.54 -4.28
C THR A 194 -35.07 -31.60 -3.52
N GLU A 195 -34.42 -32.57 -2.88
CA GLU A 195 -35.11 -33.61 -2.11
C GLU A 195 -35.98 -33.02 -0.98
N VAL A 196 -35.42 -32.09 -0.20
CA VAL A 196 -36.12 -31.42 0.91
C VAL A 196 -37.27 -30.56 0.37
N THR A 197 -37.06 -29.85 -0.74
CA THR A 197 -38.10 -29.05 -1.41
C THR A 197 -39.28 -29.92 -1.82
N GLU A 198 -39.01 -31.04 -2.49
CA GLU A 198 -40.03 -31.96 -2.95
C GLU A 198 -40.79 -32.63 -1.79
N ARG A 199 -40.08 -32.94 -0.70
CA ARG A 199 -40.68 -33.48 0.52
C ARG A 199 -41.58 -32.45 1.21
N ALA A 200 -41.15 -31.19 1.31
CA ALA A 200 -41.94 -30.10 1.85
C ALA A 200 -43.20 -29.83 1.02
N ARG A 201 -43.09 -29.87 -0.33
CA ARG A 201 -44.24 -29.74 -1.25
C ARG A 201 -45.30 -30.81 -1.03
N ARG A 202 -44.90 -32.02 -0.62
CA ARG A 202 -45.81 -33.11 -0.24
C ARG A 202 -46.37 -33.00 1.20
N GLY A 203 -46.06 -31.92 1.91
CA GLY A 203 -46.54 -31.68 3.28
C GLY A 203 -45.82 -32.48 4.37
N ALA A 204 -44.67 -33.08 4.07
CA ALA A 204 -43.90 -33.81 5.07
C ALA A 204 -43.06 -32.86 5.93
N ASP A 205 -42.84 -33.24 7.20
CA ASP A 205 -41.93 -32.53 8.08
C ASP A 205 -40.48 -32.68 7.59
N VAL A 206 -39.84 -31.51 7.42
CA VAL A 206 -38.46 -31.32 6.94
C VAL A 206 -37.62 -30.49 7.90
N GLY A 207 -38.16 -30.09 9.06
CA GLY A 207 -37.47 -29.20 10.00
C GLY A 207 -36.09 -29.71 10.40
N GLY A 208 -35.96 -31.01 10.66
CA GLY A 208 -34.69 -31.66 11.01
C GLY A 208 -33.67 -31.73 9.87
N GLN A 209 -34.10 -31.57 8.61
CA GLN A 209 -33.22 -31.61 7.44
C GLN A 209 -32.69 -30.23 7.04
N LEU A 210 -33.46 -29.18 7.34
CA LEU A 210 -33.12 -27.80 6.98
C LEU A 210 -31.92 -27.25 7.78
N GLY A 211 -31.84 -27.55 9.08
CA GLY A 211 -30.74 -27.09 9.94
C GLY A 211 -29.34 -27.53 9.48
N PRO A 212 -29.12 -28.83 9.23
CA PRO A 212 -27.86 -29.33 8.69
C PRO A 212 -27.53 -28.73 7.31
N LEU A 213 -28.53 -28.61 6.43
CA LEU A 213 -28.33 -28.07 5.08
C LEU A 213 -27.93 -26.58 5.12
N ASP A 214 -28.57 -25.78 5.98
CA ASP A 214 -28.19 -24.37 6.20
C ASP A 214 -26.73 -24.26 6.68
N THR A 215 -26.35 -25.11 7.63
CA THR A 215 -24.98 -25.11 8.18
C THR A 215 -23.95 -25.46 7.12
N ASP A 216 -24.25 -26.46 6.29
CA ASP A 216 -23.36 -26.89 5.21
C ASP A 216 -23.17 -25.80 4.16
N VAL A 217 -24.26 -25.11 3.77
CA VAL A 217 -24.25 -24.02 2.78
C VAL A 217 -23.54 -22.78 3.33
N ALA A 218 -23.86 -22.36 4.55
CA ALA A 218 -23.23 -21.21 5.18
C ALA A 218 -21.72 -21.42 5.37
N THR A 219 -21.31 -22.63 5.76
CA THR A 219 -19.89 -22.99 5.87
C THR A 219 -19.21 -22.97 4.50
N ALA A 220 -19.84 -23.55 3.47
CA ALA A 220 -19.30 -23.53 2.11
C ALA A 220 -19.15 -22.10 1.58
N GLU A 221 -20.17 -21.25 1.74
CA GLU A 221 -20.16 -19.84 1.32
C GLU A 221 -19.02 -19.08 2.01
N ARG A 222 -18.91 -19.19 3.34
CA ARG A 222 -17.84 -18.56 4.12
C ARG A 222 -16.46 -18.97 3.64
N ASP A 223 -16.21 -20.26 3.55
CA ASP A 223 -14.89 -20.80 3.21
C ASP A 223 -14.48 -20.39 1.79
N LEU A 224 -15.43 -20.35 0.84
CA LEU A 224 -15.22 -19.89 -0.53
C LEU A 224 -14.94 -18.38 -0.62
N ILE A 225 -15.65 -17.55 0.15
CA ILE A 225 -15.39 -16.10 0.22
C ILE A 225 -13.94 -15.85 0.69
N VAL A 226 -13.53 -16.54 1.76
CA VAL A 226 -12.17 -16.39 2.32
C VAL A 226 -11.12 -16.91 1.34
N ALA A 227 -11.32 -18.10 0.75
CA ALA A 227 -10.40 -18.68 -0.22
C ALA A 227 -10.26 -17.80 -1.47
N GLY A 228 -11.36 -17.28 -2.00
CA GLY A 228 -11.36 -16.38 -3.15
C GLY A 228 -10.71 -15.02 -2.85
N ALA A 229 -10.80 -14.52 -1.62
CA ALA A 229 -10.06 -13.33 -1.20
C ALA A 229 -8.55 -13.58 -1.14
N ARG A 230 -8.12 -14.68 -0.50
CA ARG A 230 -6.71 -15.09 -0.44
C ARG A 230 -6.11 -15.27 -1.83
N ALA A 231 -6.78 -16.02 -2.71
CA ALA A 231 -6.29 -16.22 -4.08
C ALA A 231 -6.09 -14.91 -4.87
N ARG A 232 -6.94 -13.89 -4.62
CA ARG A 232 -6.76 -12.55 -5.21
C ARG A 232 -5.61 -11.77 -4.60
N ASP A 233 -5.36 -11.93 -3.30
CA ASP A 233 -4.19 -11.36 -2.63
C ASP A 233 -2.90 -11.99 -3.20
N ASP A 234 -2.83 -13.32 -3.23
CA ASP A 234 -1.67 -14.05 -3.76
C ASP A 234 -1.36 -13.64 -5.20
N ALA A 235 -2.38 -13.54 -6.06
CA ALA A 235 -2.22 -13.09 -7.45
C ALA A 235 -1.71 -11.63 -7.55
N ARG A 236 -2.15 -10.74 -6.65
CA ARG A 236 -1.63 -9.36 -6.58
C ARG A 236 -0.18 -9.33 -6.13
N ASP A 237 0.20 -10.15 -5.17
CA ASP A 237 1.58 -10.22 -4.69
C ASP A 237 2.53 -10.75 -5.75
N VAL A 238 2.12 -11.77 -6.50
CA VAL A 238 2.85 -12.24 -7.69
C VAL A 238 2.99 -11.12 -8.72
N ALA A 239 1.91 -10.38 -9.03
CA ALA A 239 1.96 -9.28 -9.99
C ALA A 239 2.89 -8.14 -9.51
N ARG A 240 2.83 -7.79 -8.23
CA ARG A 240 3.69 -6.81 -7.57
C ARG A 240 5.16 -7.23 -7.65
N ALA A 241 5.48 -8.47 -7.25
CA ALA A 241 6.84 -9.01 -7.30
C ALA A 241 7.38 -9.01 -8.74
N THR A 242 6.54 -9.34 -9.73
CA THR A 242 6.90 -9.34 -11.15
C THR A 242 7.25 -7.94 -11.64
N ALA A 243 6.39 -6.96 -11.37
CA ALA A 243 6.62 -5.57 -11.75
C ALA A 243 7.86 -4.99 -11.06
N TRP A 244 8.02 -5.25 -9.76
CA TRP A 244 9.16 -4.76 -8.99
C TRP A 244 10.48 -5.36 -9.49
N ARG A 245 10.53 -6.68 -9.73
CA ARG A 245 11.70 -7.35 -10.33
C ARG A 245 12.09 -6.71 -11.66
N ALA A 246 11.12 -6.46 -12.55
CA ALA A 246 11.37 -5.81 -13.84
C ALA A 246 11.92 -4.38 -13.66
N GLY A 247 11.38 -3.62 -12.72
CA GLY A 247 11.87 -2.28 -12.38
C GLY A 247 13.31 -2.29 -11.85
N LEU A 248 13.64 -3.24 -10.96
CA LEU A 248 15.00 -3.40 -10.45
C LEU A 248 15.99 -3.81 -11.55
N ALA A 249 15.59 -4.70 -12.46
CA ALA A 249 16.43 -5.08 -13.60
C ALA A 249 16.77 -3.87 -14.48
N ALA A 250 15.77 -3.06 -14.82
CA ALA A 250 15.99 -1.82 -15.59
C ALA A 250 16.86 -0.80 -14.83
N ARG A 251 16.74 -0.72 -13.50
CA ARG A 251 17.63 0.11 -12.66
C ARG A 251 19.06 -0.41 -12.65
N ALA A 252 19.27 -1.73 -12.59
CA ALA A 252 20.60 -2.34 -12.63
C ALA A 252 21.33 -2.02 -13.94
N THR A 253 20.64 -2.10 -15.09
CA THR A 253 21.23 -1.69 -16.39
C THR A 253 21.65 -0.22 -16.41
N ARG A 254 20.85 0.69 -15.84
CA ARG A 254 21.24 2.10 -15.72
C ARG A 254 22.43 2.30 -14.80
N LEU A 255 22.52 1.51 -13.73
CA LEU A 255 23.66 1.55 -12.81
C LEU A 255 24.93 1.06 -13.50
N GLU A 256 24.89 0.03 -14.34
CA GLU A 256 26.04 -0.42 -15.13
C GLU A 256 26.62 0.72 -15.99
N ALA A 257 25.76 1.47 -16.70
CA ALA A 257 26.18 2.64 -17.47
C ALA A 257 26.80 3.74 -16.58
N LEU A 258 26.27 3.95 -15.37
CA LEU A 258 26.84 4.88 -14.40
C LEU A 258 28.22 4.41 -13.90
N VAL A 259 28.41 3.11 -13.69
CA VAL A 259 29.72 2.55 -13.32
C VAL A 259 30.74 2.82 -14.41
N GLU A 260 30.40 2.53 -15.67
CA GLU A 260 31.27 2.81 -16.81
C GLU A 260 31.63 4.30 -16.91
N GLN A 261 30.65 5.19 -16.73
CA GLN A 261 30.88 6.63 -16.69
C GLN A 261 31.82 7.03 -15.55
N CYS A 262 31.60 6.50 -14.35
CA CYS A 262 32.42 6.80 -13.18
C CYS A 262 33.88 6.35 -13.39
N VAL A 263 34.09 5.10 -13.81
CA VAL A 263 35.41 4.52 -14.06
C VAL A 263 36.17 5.30 -15.15
N ALA A 264 35.48 5.76 -16.18
CA ALA A 264 36.11 6.60 -17.21
C ALA A 264 36.43 8.03 -16.74
N ALA A 265 35.71 8.54 -15.74
CA ALA A 265 35.78 9.94 -15.31
C ALA A 265 36.75 10.19 -14.15
N VAL A 266 36.96 9.25 -13.23
CA VAL A 266 37.68 9.52 -11.96
C VAL A 266 38.64 8.40 -11.57
N VAL A 267 39.74 8.78 -10.90
CA VAL A 267 40.69 7.87 -10.25
C VAL A 267 40.99 8.35 -8.82
N PRO A 268 40.93 7.45 -7.81
CA PRO A 268 40.45 6.08 -7.90
C PRO A 268 38.92 6.04 -8.03
N ALA A 269 38.42 5.16 -8.90
CA ALA A 269 37.00 4.84 -8.97
C ALA A 269 36.61 3.85 -7.84
N PRO A 270 35.35 3.86 -7.37
CA PRO A 270 34.86 2.85 -6.43
C PRO A 270 34.94 1.43 -7.02
N VAL A 271 35.07 0.41 -6.16
CA VAL A 271 35.24 -1.01 -6.56
C VAL A 271 34.07 -1.87 -6.06
N LEU A 272 32.84 -1.36 -6.19
CA LEU A 272 31.63 -2.09 -5.78
C LEU A 272 31.02 -2.88 -6.94
N GLY A 273 30.62 -4.12 -6.68
CA GLY A 273 29.87 -4.91 -7.65
C GLY A 273 28.43 -4.42 -7.81
N VAL A 274 27.88 -4.55 -9.03
CA VAL A 274 26.46 -4.31 -9.30
C VAL A 274 25.66 -5.60 -8.99
N PRO A 275 24.64 -5.55 -8.11
CA PRO A 275 23.77 -6.68 -7.84
C PRO A 275 23.08 -7.21 -9.11
N ARG A 276 23.16 -8.52 -9.36
CA ARG A 276 22.49 -9.19 -10.48
C ARG A 276 21.07 -9.59 -10.11
N VAL A 277 20.09 -8.81 -10.57
CA VAL A 277 18.65 -9.06 -10.31
C VAL A 277 18.20 -10.42 -10.86
N ASP A 278 18.74 -10.85 -12.00
CA ASP A 278 18.39 -12.14 -12.60
C ASP A 278 18.83 -13.35 -11.77
N ALA A 279 19.82 -13.18 -10.88
CA ALA A 279 20.24 -14.24 -9.98
C ALA A 279 19.15 -14.61 -8.94
N LEU A 280 18.13 -13.79 -8.75
CA LEU A 280 16.97 -14.11 -7.91
C LEU A 280 16.07 -15.19 -8.53
N GLY A 281 16.19 -15.45 -9.85
CA GLY A 281 15.32 -16.36 -10.58
C GLY A 281 13.96 -15.75 -10.95
N PRO A 282 13.02 -16.58 -11.44
CA PRO A 282 11.64 -16.16 -11.71
C PRO A 282 10.85 -15.96 -10.41
N VAL A 283 9.77 -15.17 -10.49
CA VAL A 283 8.82 -15.02 -9.37
C VAL A 283 8.11 -16.37 -9.14
N PRO A 284 8.09 -16.89 -7.90
CA PRO A 284 7.37 -18.12 -7.57
C PRO A 284 5.86 -17.98 -7.77
N ALA A 285 5.17 -19.11 -7.97
CA ALA A 285 3.70 -19.16 -8.02
C ALA A 285 3.06 -19.46 -6.66
N ASP A 286 3.84 -19.95 -5.70
CA ASP A 286 3.41 -20.29 -4.35
C ASP A 286 3.45 -19.05 -3.43
N ALA A 287 2.40 -18.84 -2.65
CA ALA A 287 2.21 -17.62 -1.85
C ALA A 287 3.32 -17.41 -0.81
N ASP A 288 3.66 -18.44 -0.02
CA ASP A 288 4.71 -18.36 0.99
C ASP A 288 6.08 -18.08 0.34
N ALA A 289 6.33 -18.70 -0.83
CA ALA A 289 7.52 -18.45 -1.60
C ALA A 289 7.58 -17.02 -2.17
N VAL A 290 6.43 -16.39 -2.49
CA VAL A 290 6.34 -15.01 -2.97
C VAL A 290 6.69 -14.02 -1.85
N ASP A 291 6.23 -14.24 -0.63
CA ASP A 291 6.60 -13.38 0.51
C ASP A 291 8.10 -13.39 0.77
N ALA A 292 8.70 -14.58 0.79
CA ALA A 292 10.15 -14.73 0.88
C ALA A 292 10.87 -14.08 -0.32
N TYR A 293 10.28 -14.10 -1.51
CA TYR A 293 10.82 -13.46 -2.70
C TYR A 293 10.79 -11.93 -2.59
N LEU A 294 9.70 -11.34 -2.09
CA LEU A 294 9.55 -9.90 -1.86
C LEU A 294 10.60 -9.36 -0.89
N VAL A 295 10.89 -10.09 0.20
CA VAL A 295 11.97 -9.73 1.13
C VAL A 295 13.34 -9.70 0.43
N ARG A 296 13.59 -10.64 -0.48
CA ARG A 296 14.82 -10.64 -1.29
C ARG A 296 14.88 -9.47 -2.28
N LEU A 297 13.75 -9.08 -2.87
CA LEU A 297 13.67 -7.89 -3.74
C LEU A 297 14.01 -6.61 -2.97
N ASP A 298 13.49 -6.43 -1.76
CA ASP A 298 13.84 -5.29 -0.91
C ASP A 298 15.36 -5.22 -0.62
N ALA A 299 15.98 -6.37 -0.30
CA ALA A 299 17.41 -6.44 -0.07
C ALA A 299 18.22 -6.03 -1.33
N VAL A 300 17.78 -6.46 -2.52
CA VAL A 300 18.41 -6.09 -3.79
C VAL A 300 18.20 -4.60 -4.09
N GLU A 301 17.03 -4.04 -3.82
CA GLU A 301 16.77 -2.61 -4.00
C GLU A 301 17.72 -1.77 -3.13
N ARG A 302 17.86 -2.12 -1.85
CA ARG A 302 18.79 -1.43 -0.94
C ARG A 302 20.23 -1.53 -1.41
N ALA A 303 20.65 -2.69 -1.92
CA ALA A 303 21.99 -2.88 -2.47
C ALA A 303 22.23 -2.04 -3.74
N LEU A 304 21.24 -1.97 -4.65
CA LEU A 304 21.32 -1.13 -5.86
C LEU A 304 21.38 0.35 -5.50
N ALA A 305 20.56 0.80 -4.54
CA ALA A 305 20.57 2.18 -4.08
C ALA A 305 21.93 2.57 -3.45
N HIS A 306 22.52 1.67 -2.66
CA HIS A 306 23.85 1.88 -2.10
C HIS A 306 24.92 2.00 -3.18
N ALA A 307 24.97 1.06 -4.13
CA ALA A 307 25.94 1.10 -5.22
C ALA A 307 25.80 2.37 -6.07
N GLU A 308 24.57 2.76 -6.41
CA GLU A 308 24.29 4.00 -7.14
C GLU A 308 24.82 5.24 -6.41
N ALA A 309 24.54 5.35 -5.11
CA ALA A 309 25.04 6.46 -4.29
C ALA A 309 26.58 6.51 -4.28
N THR A 310 27.23 5.35 -4.15
CA THR A 310 28.70 5.27 -4.13
C THR A 310 29.33 5.67 -5.46
N TYR A 311 28.76 5.28 -6.60
CA TYR A 311 29.29 5.67 -7.92
C TYR A 311 28.94 7.11 -8.33
N GLN A 312 27.82 7.66 -7.83
CA GLN A 312 27.48 9.08 -8.03
C GLN A 312 28.36 10.03 -7.22
N ALA A 313 28.74 9.66 -5.99
CA ALA A 313 29.50 10.50 -5.08
C ALA A 313 30.78 11.11 -5.70
N PRO A 314 31.70 10.34 -6.31
CA PRO A 314 32.92 10.91 -6.88
C PRO A 314 32.65 11.78 -8.13
N LEU A 315 31.60 11.50 -8.90
CA LEU A 315 31.21 12.34 -10.03
C LEU A 315 30.74 13.73 -9.55
N ARG A 316 29.90 13.77 -8.51
CA ARG A 316 29.49 15.01 -7.85
C ARG A 316 30.68 15.75 -7.26
N GLU A 317 31.62 15.03 -6.62
CA GLU A 317 32.82 15.64 -6.07
C GLU A 317 33.66 16.35 -7.14
N VAL A 318 33.76 15.80 -8.36
CA VAL A 318 34.43 16.50 -9.47
C VAL A 318 33.69 17.79 -9.84
N GLU A 319 32.36 17.78 -9.91
CA GLU A 319 31.56 18.98 -10.18
C GLU A 319 31.74 20.04 -9.09
N ASP A 320 31.71 19.62 -7.82
CA ASP A 320 31.92 20.50 -6.67
C ASP A 320 33.33 21.13 -6.70
N LEU A 321 34.38 20.34 -7.00
CA LEU A 321 35.74 20.85 -7.11
C LEU A 321 35.91 21.86 -8.25
N ARG A 322 35.23 21.65 -9.39
CA ARG A 322 35.21 22.63 -10.49
C ARG A 322 34.51 23.92 -10.08
N GLY A 323 33.38 23.82 -9.38
CA GLY A 323 32.68 24.98 -8.84
C GLY A 323 33.52 25.75 -7.83
N LEU A 324 34.21 25.05 -6.93
CA LEU A 324 35.12 25.63 -5.94
C LEU A 324 36.32 26.32 -6.60
N LEU A 325 36.92 25.73 -7.63
CA LEU A 325 38.01 26.36 -8.38
C LEU A 325 37.55 27.69 -9.00
N GLY A 326 36.43 27.69 -9.73
CA GLY A 326 35.89 28.90 -10.34
C GLY A 326 35.51 29.98 -9.33
N ALA A 327 34.98 29.59 -8.16
CA ALA A 327 34.72 30.54 -7.07
C ALA A 327 36.01 31.13 -6.49
N THR A 328 37.07 30.32 -6.38
CA THR A 328 38.39 30.76 -5.88
C THR A 328 39.05 31.73 -6.87
N ASP A 329 38.92 31.48 -8.18
CA ASP A 329 39.38 32.40 -9.23
C ASP A 329 38.66 33.75 -9.17
N ALA A 330 37.33 33.75 -8.99
CA ALA A 330 36.57 34.98 -8.82
C ALA A 330 37.01 35.77 -7.58
N GLN A 331 37.37 35.09 -6.49
CA GLN A 331 37.91 35.73 -5.29
C GLN A 331 39.32 36.30 -5.51
N ALA A 332 40.16 35.62 -6.29
CA ALA A 332 41.49 36.12 -6.64
C ALA A 332 41.39 37.46 -7.38
N VAL A 333 40.48 37.54 -8.37
CA VAL A 333 40.19 38.77 -9.11
C VAL A 333 39.65 39.87 -8.19
N ALA A 334 38.68 39.55 -7.33
CA ALA A 334 38.09 40.53 -6.42
C ALA A 334 39.11 41.12 -5.41
N ARG A 335 40.15 40.35 -5.06
CA ARG A 335 41.23 40.77 -4.16
C ARG A 335 42.42 41.41 -4.90
N GLY A 336 42.39 41.51 -6.23
CA GLY A 336 43.49 42.04 -7.05
C GLY A 336 44.75 41.17 -7.00
N ARG A 337 44.58 39.84 -6.86
CA ARG A 337 45.66 38.86 -6.67
C ARG A 337 45.90 37.98 -7.89
N GLU A 338 45.11 38.15 -8.95
CA GLU A 338 45.20 37.39 -10.20
C GLU A 338 46.52 37.58 -10.96
N GLY A 339 47.20 38.71 -10.73
CA GLY A 339 48.50 39.01 -11.34
C GLY A 339 49.70 38.35 -10.64
N LEU A 340 49.50 37.69 -9.50
CA LEU A 340 50.59 37.02 -8.77
C LEU A 340 50.98 35.72 -9.48
N PRO A 341 52.27 35.51 -9.81
CA PRO A 341 52.72 34.30 -10.53
C PRO A 341 52.36 33.00 -9.81
N GLU A 342 52.48 32.98 -8.47
CA GLU A 342 52.13 31.80 -7.66
C GLU A 342 50.63 31.46 -7.70
N VAL A 343 49.75 32.47 -7.79
CA VAL A 343 48.30 32.31 -7.89
C VAL A 343 47.93 31.74 -9.26
N GLY A 344 48.45 32.35 -10.33
CA GLY A 344 48.20 31.88 -11.70
C GLY A 344 48.75 30.47 -11.96
N ALA A 345 49.93 30.15 -11.44
CA ALA A 345 50.52 28.82 -11.59
C ALA A 345 49.70 27.74 -10.88
N LEU A 346 49.26 27.98 -9.64
CA LEU A 346 48.49 26.99 -8.88
C LEU A 346 47.07 26.82 -9.43
N ALA A 347 46.42 27.91 -9.87
CA ALA A 347 45.14 27.86 -10.56
C ALA A 347 45.22 27.07 -11.88
N GLY A 348 46.26 27.32 -12.68
CA GLY A 348 46.50 26.60 -13.94
C GLY A 348 46.67 25.09 -13.73
N VAL A 349 47.52 24.69 -12.77
CA VAL A 349 47.75 23.26 -12.47
C VAL A 349 46.48 22.60 -11.93
N ALA A 350 45.69 23.28 -11.09
CA ALA A 350 44.41 22.76 -10.60
C ALA A 350 43.40 22.56 -11.75
N ALA A 351 43.32 23.53 -12.67
CA ALA A 351 42.45 23.46 -13.85
C ALA A 351 42.85 22.31 -14.79
N GLU A 352 44.16 22.13 -15.05
CA GLU A 352 44.68 21.02 -15.87
C GLU A 352 44.31 19.66 -15.28
N VAL A 353 44.48 19.48 -13.97
CA VAL A 353 44.12 18.21 -13.30
C VAL A 353 42.61 17.94 -13.36
N LEU A 354 41.76 18.97 -13.18
CA LEU A 354 40.30 18.82 -13.26
C LEU A 354 39.76 18.66 -14.69
N ALA A 355 40.56 19.04 -15.70
CA ALA A 355 40.25 18.85 -17.13
C ALA A 355 40.68 17.48 -17.67
N ALA A 356 41.61 16.79 -16.98
CA ALA A 356 42.07 15.46 -17.36
C ALA A 356 40.94 14.40 -17.29
N ARG A 357 41.08 13.33 -18.09
CA ARG A 357 40.20 12.15 -18.01
C ARG A 357 41.04 10.87 -18.01
N PRO A 358 40.98 10.07 -16.93
CA PRO A 358 40.23 10.31 -15.69
C PRO A 358 40.85 11.42 -14.81
N VAL A 359 40.03 12.06 -13.97
CA VAL A 359 40.46 13.04 -12.96
C VAL A 359 41.07 12.31 -11.76
N ASP A 360 42.30 12.65 -11.39
CA ASP A 360 42.90 12.21 -10.12
C ASP A 360 42.29 12.99 -8.96
N LEU A 361 41.29 12.40 -8.29
CA LEU A 361 40.51 13.05 -7.23
C LEU A 361 41.36 13.48 -6.02
N PRO A 362 42.22 12.61 -5.45
CA PRO A 362 43.12 13.03 -4.38
C PRO A 362 43.99 14.23 -4.76
N ARG A 363 44.56 14.23 -5.97
CA ARG A 363 45.38 15.34 -6.46
C ARG A 363 44.56 16.61 -6.67
N ALA A 364 43.38 16.49 -7.29
CA ALA A 364 42.48 17.62 -7.53
C ALA A 364 42.05 18.30 -6.22
N ARG A 365 41.65 17.52 -5.21
CA ARG A 365 41.31 18.04 -3.87
C ARG A 365 42.46 18.82 -3.25
N ALA A 366 43.66 18.25 -3.28
CA ALA A 366 44.84 18.86 -2.68
C ALA A 366 45.19 20.21 -3.34
N LEU A 367 45.12 20.27 -4.68
CA LEU A 367 45.41 21.49 -5.45
C LEU A 367 44.37 22.59 -5.21
N VAL A 368 43.08 22.26 -5.25
CA VAL A 368 42.00 23.22 -4.95
C VAL A 368 42.09 23.74 -3.51
N ALA A 369 42.38 22.86 -2.54
CA ALA A 369 42.57 23.25 -1.15
C ALA A 369 43.81 24.15 -0.99
N ALA A 370 44.94 23.80 -1.61
CA ALA A 370 46.15 24.60 -1.57
C ALA A 370 45.93 25.99 -2.19
N TYR A 371 45.18 26.08 -3.29
CA TYR A 371 44.86 27.35 -3.93
C TYR A 371 44.07 28.28 -3.01
N ARG A 372 43.05 27.74 -2.33
CA ARG A 372 42.29 28.49 -1.33
C ARG A 372 43.16 28.98 -0.18
N VAL A 373 44.02 28.12 0.36
CA VAL A 373 44.94 28.48 1.45
C VAL A 373 45.91 29.58 1.01
N LEU A 374 46.49 29.49 -0.19
CA LEU A 374 47.35 30.53 -0.75
C LEU A 374 46.61 31.88 -0.84
N LEU A 375 45.36 31.83 -1.31
CA LEU A 375 44.54 33.03 -1.46
C LEU A 375 44.13 33.66 -0.12
N ASP A 376 44.03 32.88 0.94
CA ASP A 376 43.68 33.36 2.29
C ASP A 376 44.91 33.80 3.11
N ALA A 377 46.08 33.17 2.91
CA ALA A 377 47.29 33.43 3.69
C ALA A 377 48.10 34.67 3.25
N ALA A 378 47.86 35.22 2.06
CA ALA A 378 48.61 36.39 1.61
C ALA A 378 48.23 37.65 2.43
N PRO A 379 49.22 38.44 2.92
CA PRO A 379 48.95 39.67 3.67
C PRO A 379 48.19 40.69 2.81
N PRO A 380 47.43 41.63 3.42
CA PRO A 380 46.80 42.70 2.67
C PRO A 380 47.88 43.45 1.88
N ALA A 381 47.57 43.81 0.62
CA ALA A 381 48.48 44.60 -0.21
C ALA A 381 48.94 45.82 0.59
N VAL A 382 50.25 46.00 0.73
CA VAL A 382 50.80 47.22 1.32
C VAL A 382 50.42 48.36 0.37
N THR A 383 49.48 49.19 0.80
CA THR A 383 49.19 50.47 0.15
C THR A 383 50.51 51.24 0.06
N PRO A 384 50.98 51.69 -1.12
CA PRO A 384 52.20 52.46 -1.20
C PRO A 384 52.05 53.73 -0.35
N PRO A 385 53.10 54.20 0.33
CA PRO A 385 53.02 55.39 1.16
C PRO A 385 52.57 56.57 0.30
N ALA A 386 51.54 57.28 0.76
CA ALA A 386 51.08 58.52 0.16
C ALA A 386 52.29 59.44 -0.03
N GLY A 387 52.57 59.80 -1.29
CA GLY A 387 53.65 60.72 -1.63
C GLY A 387 53.52 62.05 -0.86
N PRO A 388 54.64 62.76 -0.64
CA PRO A 388 54.68 63.88 0.29
C PRO A 388 53.69 64.99 -0.09
N ALA A 389 52.93 65.42 0.91
CA ALA A 389 52.00 66.54 0.84
C ALA A 389 52.72 67.81 0.36
N ARG A 390 52.17 68.44 -0.69
CA ARG A 390 52.56 69.79 -1.12
C ARG A 390 52.34 70.79 0.03
N PRO A 391 53.27 71.72 0.30
CA PRO A 391 53.09 72.73 1.34
C PRO A 391 52.04 73.76 0.91
N ALA A 392 51.13 74.08 1.84
CA ALA A 392 50.15 75.14 1.70
C ALA A 392 50.83 76.51 1.71
N SER A 393 50.60 77.30 0.66
CA SER A 393 50.91 78.72 0.62
C SER A 393 49.94 79.48 1.53
N SER A 394 50.44 79.93 2.68
CA SER A 394 49.80 80.90 3.56
C SER A 394 50.62 82.18 3.53
N THR A 395 50.05 83.26 2.98
CA THR A 395 50.42 84.63 3.36
C THR A 395 49.17 85.47 3.52
N ALA A 396 48.67 85.41 4.75
CA ALA A 396 48.17 86.44 5.67
C ALA A 396 47.76 87.86 5.19
N PRO A 397 46.91 88.54 6.00
CA PRO A 397 46.06 89.67 5.61
C PRO A 397 46.57 91.04 6.12
N GLY A 398 46.00 92.15 5.61
CA GLY A 398 46.27 93.49 6.13
C GLY A 398 45.35 94.59 5.59
N ARG A 399 44.42 95.00 6.44
CA ARG A 399 43.41 96.07 6.41
C ARG A 399 43.79 97.49 5.93
N SER A 400 42.73 98.18 5.47
CA SER A 400 42.32 99.60 5.70
C SER A 400 42.94 100.75 4.87
N SER A 401 42.08 101.40 4.09
CA SER A 401 41.49 102.73 4.39
C SER A 401 40.10 102.84 3.79
#